data_AF-W1YIV0-F1
#
_entry.id   AF-W1YIV0-F1
#
_cell.length_a   1.000
_cell.length_b   1.000
_cell.length_c   1.000
_cell.angle_alpha   90.00
_cell.angle_beta   90.00
_cell.angle_gamma   90.00
#
_symmetry.space_group_name_H-M   'P 1'
#
loop_
_entity.id
_entity.type
_entity.pdbx_description
1 polymer ?
#
loop_
_entity_poly.entity_id
_entity_poly.type
_entity_poly.pdbx_seq_one_letter_code
_entity_poly.pdbx_strand_id
1 'polypeptide(L)'
;TISYSEARHNLSVPARDPSLLPEERRVPREAEEAEFVPTWFRFDDVVAAVLQGRLHNPATGAGVLAADRLRARGWEGLRPADAPWLR
;
A
#
# COMPACT_ATOMS: atom_id res chain seq x y z
N THR A 1 -16.69 -5.76 -8.11
CA THR A 1 -16.08 -4.47 -8.47
C THR A 1 -15.81 -3.70 -7.21
N ILE A 2 -14.54 -3.42 -6.89
CA ILE A 2 -14.20 -2.62 -5.71
C ILE A 2 -14.28 -1.15 -6.16
N SER A 3 -15.12 -0.35 -5.51
CA SER A 3 -15.39 1.03 -5.92
C SER A 3 -14.20 1.96 -5.64
N TYR A 4 -13.96 2.90 -6.55
CA TYR A 4 -12.77 3.75 -6.64
C TYR A 4 -13.06 5.17 -6.13
N SER A 5 -12.13 5.80 -5.40
CA SER A 5 -12.14 7.25 -5.14
C SER A 5 -10.84 7.86 -5.65
N GLU A 6 -10.93 8.86 -6.53
CA GLU A 6 -9.79 9.51 -7.20
C GLU A 6 -8.77 10.11 -6.20
N ALA A 7 -7.52 9.65 -6.25
CA ALA A 7 -6.41 10.26 -5.51
C ALA A 7 -5.28 10.68 -6.48
N ARG A 8 -5.24 11.98 -6.81
CA ARG A 8 -4.29 12.60 -7.76
C ARG A 8 -2.98 13.12 -7.11
N HIS A 9 -2.52 12.59 -5.98
CA HIS A 9 -1.53 13.31 -5.16
C HIS A 9 -0.32 12.49 -4.72
N ASN A 10 0.85 13.14 -4.72
CA ASN A 10 2.11 12.61 -4.21
C ASN A 10 2.03 12.52 -2.67
N LEU A 11 2.17 11.31 -2.14
CA LEU A 11 2.03 10.98 -0.72
C LEU A 11 3.41 10.88 -0.05
N SER A 12 3.54 11.38 1.17
CA SER A 12 4.61 10.98 2.08
C SER A 12 4.06 9.94 3.04
N VAL A 13 4.73 8.80 3.17
CA VAL A 13 4.22 7.67 3.95
C VAL A 13 5.13 7.41 5.15
N PRO A 14 4.84 7.96 6.35
CA PRO A 14 5.19 7.26 7.58
C PRO A 14 4.35 5.99 7.67
N ALA A 15 4.87 4.95 8.32
CA ALA A 15 4.31 3.59 8.33
C ALA A 15 2.84 3.49 8.79
N ARG A 16 2.27 4.56 9.37
CA ARG A 16 0.84 4.75 9.66
C ARG A 16 0.52 6.24 9.51
N ASP A 17 -0.63 6.55 8.93
CA ASP A 17 -1.15 7.91 8.66
C ASP A 17 -0.39 8.69 7.56
N PRO A 18 -0.61 8.36 6.28
CA PRO A 18 0.00 9.10 5.18
C PRO A 18 -0.54 10.54 5.16
N SER A 19 0.36 11.50 5.03
CA SER A 19 -0.01 12.90 4.81
C SER A 19 0.28 13.29 3.37
N LEU A 20 -0.54 14.19 2.85
CA LEU A 20 -0.27 14.81 1.56
C LEU A 20 0.97 15.68 1.68
N LEU A 21 1.84 15.63 0.67
CA LEU A 21 2.94 16.57 0.59
C LEU A 21 2.38 18.01 0.45
N PRO A 22 3.05 19.01 1.06
CA PRO A 22 2.80 20.43 0.76
C PRO A 22 2.82 20.66 -0.75
N GLU A 23 1.97 21.56 -1.25
CA GLU A 23 1.79 21.77 -2.68
C GLU A 23 3.10 22.15 -3.37
N GLU A 24 3.90 23.02 -2.74
CA GLU A 24 5.23 23.42 -3.21
C GLU A 24 6.26 22.28 -3.32
N ARG A 25 5.98 21.10 -2.74
CA ARG A 25 6.84 19.91 -2.82
C ARG A 25 6.28 18.83 -3.76
N ARG A 26 5.13 19.08 -4.39
CA ARG A 26 4.55 18.14 -5.37
C ARG A 26 5.22 18.34 -6.72
N VAL A 27 5.51 17.24 -7.39
CA VAL A 27 6.07 17.21 -8.74
C VAL A 27 5.05 16.57 -9.68
N PRO A 28 4.94 17.05 -10.93
CA PRO A 28 4.10 16.39 -11.93
C PRO A 28 4.59 14.95 -12.14
N ARG A 29 3.65 14.04 -12.40
CA ARG A 29 3.95 12.64 -12.68
C ARG A 29 4.25 12.51 -14.17
N GLU A 30 5.32 11.81 -14.49
CA GLU A 30 5.86 11.70 -15.85
C GLU A 30 5.98 10.23 -16.28
N ALA A 31 5.96 10.00 -17.59
CA ALA A 31 6.15 8.67 -18.20
C ALA A 31 5.24 7.59 -17.56
N GLU A 32 5.80 6.43 -17.19
CA GLU A 32 5.07 5.31 -16.58
C GLU A 32 4.25 5.74 -15.36
N GLU A 33 4.76 6.70 -14.57
CA GLU A 33 4.05 7.19 -13.40
C GLU A 33 2.76 7.93 -13.76
N ALA A 34 2.66 8.56 -14.94
CA ALA A 34 1.45 9.25 -15.37
C ALA A 34 0.28 8.27 -15.60
N GLU A 35 0.57 7.01 -15.90
CA GLU A 35 -0.41 5.98 -16.18
C GLU A 35 -0.92 5.28 -14.90
N PHE A 36 -0.13 5.28 -13.83
CA PHE A 36 -0.55 4.68 -12.58
C PHE A 36 -1.58 5.54 -11.87
N VAL A 37 -2.75 5.00 -11.56
CA VAL A 37 -3.74 5.69 -10.73
C VAL A 37 -3.70 5.10 -9.31
N PRO A 38 -3.21 5.87 -8.30
CA PRO A 38 -3.19 5.43 -6.92
C PRO A 38 -4.61 5.13 -6.45
N THR A 39 -4.82 3.93 -5.93
CA THR A 39 -6.13 3.46 -5.50
C THR A 39 -6.13 3.09 -4.03
N TRP A 40 -7.17 3.50 -3.32
CA TRP A 40 -7.41 3.06 -1.95
C TRP A 40 -8.52 2.02 -1.92
N PHE A 41 -8.29 0.95 -1.18
CA PHE A 41 -9.24 -0.13 -0.97
C PHE A 41 -9.34 -0.43 0.51
N ARG A 42 -10.48 -0.98 0.94
CA ARG A 42 -10.57 -1.54 2.30
C ARG A 42 -9.61 -2.72 2.39
N PHE A 43 -8.83 -2.78 3.45
CA PHE A 43 -7.83 -3.84 3.62
C PHE A 43 -8.44 -5.25 3.52
N ASP A 44 -9.59 -5.48 4.14
CA ASP A 44 -10.28 -6.78 4.10
C ASP A 44 -10.71 -7.17 2.66
N ASP A 45 -11.07 -6.20 1.80
CA ASP A 45 -11.41 -6.47 0.40
C ASP A 45 -10.19 -6.89 -0.41
N VAL A 46 -9.02 -6.32 -0.09
CA VAL A 46 -7.73 -6.69 -0.71
C VAL A 46 -7.32 -8.09 -0.29
N VAL A 47 -7.45 -8.44 1.00
CA VAL A 47 -7.20 -9.80 1.50
C VAL A 47 -8.09 -10.80 0.77
N ALA A 48 -9.39 -10.53 0.67
CA ALA A 48 -10.32 -11.38 -0.07
C ALA A 48 -9.94 -11.52 -1.55
N ALA A 49 -9.50 -10.42 -2.20
CA ALA A 49 -9.07 -10.45 -3.59
C ALA A 49 -7.80 -11.28 -3.81
N VAL A 50 -6.83 -11.25 -2.88
CA VAL A 50 -5.64 -12.13 -2.91
C VAL A 50 -6.07 -13.59 -2.79
N LEU A 51 -6.88 -13.93 -1.79
CA LEU A 51 -7.32 -15.32 -1.54
C LEU A 51 -8.18 -15.90 -2.68
N GLN A 52 -8.95 -15.05 -3.37
CA GLN A 52 -9.73 -15.41 -4.55
C GLN A 52 -8.89 -15.48 -5.84
N GLY A 53 -7.60 -15.15 -5.77
CA GLY A 53 -6.74 -15.08 -6.94
C GLY A 53 -7.15 -13.97 -7.92
N ARG A 54 -7.77 -12.88 -7.46
CA ARG A 54 -8.06 -11.69 -8.28
C ARG A 54 -6.90 -10.67 -8.29
N LEU A 55 -5.95 -10.82 -7.38
CA LEU A 55 -4.69 -10.09 -7.36
C LEU A 55 -3.54 -11.05 -7.59
N HIS A 56 -2.78 -10.83 -8.67
CA HIS A 56 -1.78 -11.78 -9.17
C HIS A 56 -0.33 -11.34 -8.93
N ASN A 57 -0.10 -10.10 -8.50
CA ASN A 57 1.26 -9.65 -8.19
C ASN A 57 1.76 -10.40 -6.94
N PRO A 58 2.84 -11.20 -7.05
CA PRO A 58 3.32 -12.03 -5.94
C PRO A 58 3.84 -11.20 -4.76
N ALA A 59 4.48 -10.06 -5.01
CA ALA A 59 4.95 -9.16 -3.96
C ALA A 59 3.76 -8.53 -3.21
N THR A 60 2.73 -8.11 -3.93
CA THR A 60 1.47 -7.62 -3.33
C THR A 60 0.81 -8.69 -2.49
N GLY A 61 0.68 -9.92 -3.01
CA GLY A 61 0.10 -11.04 -2.28
C GLY A 61 0.85 -11.35 -0.98
N ALA A 62 2.18 -11.44 -1.05
CA ALA A 62 3.02 -11.68 0.11
C ALA A 62 2.87 -10.58 1.18
N GLY A 63 2.90 -9.30 0.76
CA GLY A 63 2.77 -8.16 1.67
C GLY A 63 1.40 -8.10 2.36
N VAL A 64 0.30 -8.30 1.61
CA VAL A 64 -1.06 -8.28 2.15
C VAL A 64 -1.28 -9.40 3.15
N LEU A 65 -0.88 -10.63 2.82
CA LEU A 65 -1.04 -11.77 3.73
C LEU A 65 -0.17 -11.66 4.98
N ALA A 66 1.05 -11.16 4.85
CA ALA A 66 1.90 -10.87 6.00
C ALA A 66 1.28 -9.79 6.92
N ALA A 67 0.76 -8.71 6.34
CA ALA A 67 0.09 -7.65 7.07
C ALA A 67 -1.17 -8.14 7.78
N ASP A 68 -2.00 -8.98 7.14
CA ASP A 68 -3.19 -9.55 7.76
C ASP A 68 -2.83 -10.45 8.95
N ARG A 69 -1.79 -11.28 8.78
CA ARG A 69 -1.31 -12.16 9.85
C ARG A 69 -0.82 -11.37 11.06
N LEU A 70 -0.09 -10.28 10.84
CA LEU A 70 0.43 -9.41 11.90
C LEU A 70 -0.70 -8.61 12.56
N ARG A 71 -1.63 -8.05 11.76
CA ARG A 71 -2.82 -7.36 12.27
C ARG A 71 -3.62 -8.24 13.24
N ALA A 72 -3.82 -9.53 12.90
CA ALA A 72 -4.51 -10.49 13.75
C ALA A 72 -3.79 -10.79 15.09
N ARG A 73 -2.48 -10.48 15.20
CA ARG A 73 -1.71 -10.57 16.45
C ARG A 73 -1.50 -9.20 17.11
N GLY A 74 -2.27 -8.17 16.73
CA GLY A 74 -2.04 -6.82 17.25
C GLY A 74 -0.69 -6.24 16.85
N TRP A 75 -0.15 -6.62 15.69
CA TRP A 75 1.16 -6.22 15.15
C TRP A 75 2.38 -6.78 15.87
N GLU A 76 2.20 -7.75 16.76
CA GLU A 76 3.31 -8.47 17.38
C GLU A 76 4.19 -9.15 16.31
N GLY A 77 5.50 -8.90 16.39
CA GLY A 77 6.49 -9.41 15.42
C GLY A 77 6.69 -8.55 14.17
N LEU A 78 5.97 -7.42 14.03
CA LEU A 78 6.28 -6.43 13.00
C LEU A 78 7.68 -5.85 13.26
N ARG A 79 8.54 -5.90 12.25
CA ARG A 79 9.91 -5.38 12.36
C ARG A 79 9.91 -3.85 12.42
N PRO A 80 10.87 -3.23 13.13
CA PRO A 80 11.12 -1.80 13.04
C PRO A 80 11.36 -1.35 11.59
N ALA A 81 10.95 -0.13 11.27
CA ALA A 81 11.08 0.43 9.91
C ALA A 81 12.54 0.62 9.47
N ASP A 82 13.46 0.76 10.42
CA ASP A 82 14.91 0.89 10.23
C ASP A 82 15.65 -0.46 10.35
N ALA A 83 14.93 -1.58 10.48
CA ALA A 83 15.56 -2.88 10.64
C ALA A 83 16.41 -3.22 9.39
N PRO A 84 17.63 -3.78 9.58
CA PRO A 84 18.55 -4.02 8.48
C PRO A 84 17.99 -5.03 7.47
N TRP A 85 18.14 -4.74 6.18
CA TRP A 85 17.83 -5.71 5.14
C TRP A 85 18.86 -6.84 5.17
N LEU A 86 18.37 -8.09 5.16
CA LEU A 86 19.24 -9.25 4.94
C LEU A 86 19.80 -9.12 3.53
N ARG A 87 21.13 -8.99 3.44
CA ARG A 87 21.86 -9.06 2.17
C ARG A 87 22.02 -10.50 1.74
#